data_AF-A0A5Y7EZH3-F1
#
_entry.id   AF-A0A5Y7EZH3-F1
#
_cell.length_a   1.000
_cell.length_b   1.000
_cell.length_c   1.000
_cell.angle_alpha   90.00
_cell.angle_beta   90.00
_cell.angle_gamma   90.00
#
_symmetry.space_group_name_H-M   'P 1'
#
loop_
_entity.id
_entity.type
_entity.pdbx_description
1 polymer ?
#
loop_
_entity_poly.entity_id
_entity_poly.type
_entity_poly.pdbx_seq_one_letter_code
_entity_poly.pdbx_strand_id
1 'polypeptide(L)'
;LSGKYKTSYIGFLSSRLDIINYEDCQLFLKILNEVRNSQDLILQSFFLKNSIDFFYINSSNIFFRDGIYFIMLEIIYSNFLNTLGGRLYYDKLRVIAGEYFYQKKSYSGSRIALCLNGQLRPGWRDSIKALIDSFSHLGNIDVFIYSWNMENLWPGSGGNGIGWIRRFFHPMLHRCPPELIMSNIDFSKKFPNVFNVISKELNKTISIKDILILNNKIKKVTLESYSKVVNRLGELKNDSKIYYGIYQVYKSMEEYEKQNNFKYDFIIRVRPDYVIEKNDIKIEDLHLLELNDIYDARYFCGLDGSLQIGRRNAMEIYMKTWAYAKENKENPYFNTFLKNFPQTCMSPGNGFLSHYFLSQWVDFLKLRVVKMNIKFSYLNNFLFDNISFPDVKNELNKDIWHIKKNKIFNEVQIGKIIDFFDLIAKKYKIISKNHSNLAKTKIQNHLAYKLGQAIIDNSKSIWGYIKMPFVLFYIRYKHQKEQLDYIQRRKINPELVLPPLEDCSDYEEALKIKNYFSYKLGEAFIKASKNWYKGGYIKFIFKDVPRLKRKLD
;
A
#
# COMPACT_ATOMS: atom_id res chain seq x y z
N LEU A 1 38.34 25.40 59.49
CA LEU A 1 38.15 26.08 58.19
C LEU A 1 39.45 26.76 57.78
N SER A 2 40.32 26.07 57.03
CA SER A 2 41.44 26.71 56.32
C SER A 2 41.75 25.96 55.01
N GLY A 3 41.48 26.63 53.89
CA GLY A 3 42.40 26.69 52.76
C GLY A 3 42.62 25.51 51.80
N LYS A 4 41.93 24.36 51.86
CA LYS A 4 42.20 23.24 50.90
C LYS A 4 41.04 22.68 50.07
N TYR A 5 39.81 23.19 50.19
CA TYR A 5 38.69 22.71 49.35
C TYR A 5 38.43 23.65 48.17
N LYS A 6 39.38 23.70 47.21
CA LYS A 6 39.14 24.36 45.91
C LYS A 6 38.46 23.43 44.89
N THR A 7 38.33 22.15 45.23
CA THR A 7 37.50 21.17 44.52
C THR A 7 36.22 20.99 45.31
N SER A 8 35.06 21.21 44.67
CA SER A 8 33.77 20.80 45.24
C SER A 8 33.84 19.32 45.62
N TYR A 9 33.03 18.87 46.58
CA TYR A 9 32.95 17.44 46.93
C TYR A 9 32.71 16.56 45.68
N ILE A 10 31.95 17.08 44.72
CA ILE A 10 31.76 16.50 43.38
C ILE A 10 33.07 16.43 42.57
N GLY A 11 33.90 17.47 42.59
CA GLY A 11 35.23 17.44 42.00
C GLY A 11 36.18 16.45 42.67
N PHE A 12 36.07 16.26 43.99
CA PHE A 12 36.81 15.22 44.71
C PHE A 12 36.35 13.81 44.29
N LEU A 13 35.04 13.53 44.27
CA LEU A 13 34.50 12.25 43.81
C LEU A 13 34.90 11.95 42.34
N SER A 14 34.91 12.97 41.48
CA SER A 14 35.33 12.83 40.08
C SER A 14 36.78 12.43 39.89
N SER A 15 37.65 12.70 40.87
CA SER A 15 39.06 12.31 40.85
C SER A 15 39.33 10.92 41.43
N ARG A 16 38.29 10.25 41.96
CA ARG A 16 38.38 9.03 42.78
C ARG A 16 37.33 7.96 42.37
N LEU A 17 36.88 7.98 41.12
CA LEU A 17 35.77 7.13 40.64
C LEU A 17 35.97 5.62 40.91
N ASP A 18 37.21 5.17 40.88
CA ASP A 18 37.62 3.78 41.09
C ASP A 18 37.56 3.36 42.58
N ILE A 19 37.34 4.33 43.48
CA ILE A 19 37.44 4.20 44.95
C ILE A 19 36.33 5.01 45.65
N ILE A 20 35.09 4.98 45.16
CA ILE A 20 33.97 5.51 45.95
C ILE A 20 33.51 4.43 46.92
N ASN A 21 33.74 4.65 48.22
CA ASN A 21 33.43 3.68 49.26
C ASN A 21 32.06 3.96 49.92
N TYR A 22 31.69 3.13 50.90
CA TYR A 22 30.42 3.29 51.63
C TYR A 22 30.36 4.60 52.43
N GLU A 23 31.48 5.07 52.98
CA GLU A 23 31.56 6.30 53.78
C GLU A 23 31.30 7.54 52.92
N ASP A 24 31.82 7.57 51.69
CA ASP A 24 31.56 8.64 50.72
C ASP A 24 30.07 8.74 50.35
N CYS A 25 29.37 7.60 50.25
CA CYS A 25 27.94 7.55 49.99
C CYS A 25 27.14 8.11 51.16
N GLN A 26 27.49 7.73 52.39
CA GLN A 26 26.84 8.21 53.61
C GLN A 26 27.08 9.71 53.83
N LEU A 27 28.29 10.21 53.55
CA LEU A 27 28.59 11.63 53.59
C LEU A 27 27.77 12.41 52.54
N PHE A 28 27.69 11.91 51.31
CA PHE A 28 26.85 12.52 50.27
C PHE A 28 25.38 12.59 50.71
N LEU A 29 24.84 11.48 51.22
CA LEU A 29 23.46 11.40 51.69
C LEU A 29 23.18 12.38 52.83
N LYS A 30 24.12 12.53 53.76
CA LYS A 30 24.02 13.54 54.83
C LYS A 30 23.91 14.95 54.25
N ILE A 31 24.81 15.31 53.33
CA ILE A 31 24.79 16.61 52.66
C ILE A 31 23.49 16.81 51.88
N LEU A 32 23.03 15.80 51.15
CA LEU A 32 21.78 15.86 50.39
C LEU A 32 20.56 16.10 51.29
N ASN A 33 20.51 15.50 52.49
CA ASN A 33 19.42 15.74 53.45
C ASN A 33 19.47 17.17 54.03
N GLU A 34 20.66 17.71 54.31
CA GLU A 34 20.79 19.13 54.69
C GLU A 34 20.30 20.05 53.57
N VAL A 35 20.65 19.74 52.32
CA VAL A 35 20.17 20.48 51.14
C VAL A 35 18.66 20.38 51.00
N ARG A 36 18.06 19.19 51.19
CA ARG A 36 16.61 18.96 51.17
C ARG A 36 15.87 19.85 52.17
N ASN A 37 16.41 19.98 53.38
CA ASN A 37 15.78 20.74 54.47
C ASN A 37 16.05 22.25 54.41
N SER A 38 17.00 22.68 53.58
CA SER A 38 17.31 24.10 53.39
C SER A 38 16.16 24.83 52.68
N GLN A 39 15.87 26.08 53.09
CA GLN A 39 14.94 26.97 52.38
C GLN A 39 15.59 27.69 51.19
N ASP A 40 16.90 27.53 50.99
CA ASP A 40 17.64 28.16 49.89
C ASP A 40 17.50 27.36 48.58
N LEU A 41 16.64 27.85 47.69
CA LEU A 41 16.38 27.24 46.39
C LEU A 41 17.59 27.32 45.43
N ILE A 42 18.48 28.31 45.60
CA ILE A 42 19.70 28.42 44.78
C ILE A 42 20.66 27.30 45.19
N LEU A 43 20.84 27.09 46.49
CA LEU A 43 21.63 25.97 47.01
C LEU A 43 21.09 24.64 46.51
N GLN A 44 19.78 24.41 46.65
CA GLN A 44 19.15 23.17 46.19
C GLN A 44 19.33 22.94 44.69
N SER A 45 19.02 23.93 43.86
CA SER A 45 19.15 23.81 42.40
C SER A 45 20.60 23.62 41.95
N PHE A 46 21.55 24.36 42.54
CA PHE A 46 22.97 24.22 42.24
C PHE A 46 23.51 22.85 42.65
N PHE A 47 23.16 22.37 43.85
CA PHE A 47 23.58 21.08 44.35
C PHE A 47 23.00 19.93 43.52
N LEU A 48 21.69 19.97 43.24
CA LEU A 48 21.02 18.99 42.39
C LEU A 48 21.65 18.94 41.01
N LYS A 49 21.77 20.10 40.34
CA LYS A 49 22.33 20.18 38.99
C LYS A 49 23.71 19.51 38.90
N ASN A 50 24.64 19.92 39.78
CA ASN A 50 25.99 19.38 39.77
C ASN A 50 26.04 17.89 40.13
N SER A 51 25.19 17.44 41.07
CA SER A 51 25.12 16.04 41.45
C SER A 51 24.59 15.16 40.31
N ILE A 52 23.50 15.60 39.66
CA ILE A 52 22.90 14.88 38.52
C ILE A 52 23.87 14.82 37.34
N ASP A 53 24.52 15.95 37.02
CA ASP A 53 25.53 16.00 35.95
C ASP A 53 26.69 15.05 36.24
N PHE A 54 27.17 15.03 37.48
CA PHE A 54 28.22 14.11 37.92
C PHE A 54 27.81 12.65 37.75
N PHE A 55 26.64 12.25 38.24
CA PHE A 55 26.19 10.85 38.12
C PHE A 55 25.91 10.45 36.67
N TYR A 56 25.40 11.37 35.86
CA TYR A 56 25.16 11.13 34.43
C TYR A 56 26.45 10.84 33.67
N ILE A 57 27.52 11.60 33.92
CA ILE A 57 28.81 11.42 33.24
C ILE A 57 29.51 10.13 33.67
N ASN A 58 29.36 9.76 34.94
CA ASN A 58 30.19 8.73 35.55
C ASN A 58 29.55 7.34 35.64
N SER A 59 28.29 7.19 35.23
CA SER A 59 27.56 5.90 35.26
C SER A 59 27.81 5.10 36.55
N SER A 60 27.66 5.74 37.71
CA SER A 60 27.79 5.10 39.04
C SER A 60 26.47 4.60 39.65
N ASN A 61 26.45 3.33 40.11
CA ASN A 61 25.29 2.70 40.77
C ASN A 61 24.98 3.25 42.18
N ILE A 62 25.88 4.08 42.72
CA ILE A 62 25.73 4.74 44.01
C ILE A 62 24.44 5.57 44.07
N PHE A 63 24.02 6.07 42.91
CA PHE A 63 22.78 6.81 42.74
C PHE A 63 21.52 6.12 43.28
N PHE A 64 21.50 4.78 43.35
CA PHE A 64 20.37 3.99 43.85
C PHE A 64 20.58 3.41 45.25
N ARG A 65 21.70 3.72 45.91
CA ARG A 65 21.94 3.33 47.29
C ARG A 65 21.26 4.33 48.23
N ASP A 66 20.79 3.81 49.36
CA ASP A 66 20.33 4.59 50.52
C ASP A 66 19.29 5.69 50.20
N GLY A 67 18.49 5.52 49.15
CA GLY A 67 17.41 6.45 48.78
C GLY A 67 17.86 7.77 48.12
N ILE A 68 19.13 7.91 47.72
CA ILE A 68 19.66 9.14 47.08
C ILE A 68 18.79 9.59 45.89
N TYR A 69 18.52 8.69 44.94
CA TYR A 69 17.63 8.95 43.81
C TYR A 69 16.28 9.52 44.23
N PHE A 70 15.67 8.92 45.25
CA PHE A 70 14.34 9.31 45.73
C PHE A 70 14.35 10.71 46.31
N ILE A 71 15.34 11.04 47.15
CA ILE A 71 15.45 12.38 47.75
C ILE A 71 15.64 13.44 46.67
N MET A 72 16.49 13.18 45.67
CA MET A 72 16.70 14.13 44.58
C MET A 72 15.43 14.35 43.74
N LEU A 73 14.68 13.28 43.47
CA LEU A 73 13.38 13.40 42.81
C LEU A 73 12.38 14.21 43.63
N GLU A 74 12.34 13.99 44.94
CA GLU A 74 11.44 14.71 45.84
C GLU A 74 11.72 16.21 45.87
N ILE A 75 12.99 16.60 45.94
CA ILE A 75 13.38 18.02 45.90
C ILE A 75 12.97 18.64 44.55
N ILE A 76 13.22 17.95 43.42
CA ILE A 76 12.80 18.43 42.10
C ILE A 76 11.28 18.56 42.01
N TYR A 77 10.54 17.54 42.47
CA TYR A 77 9.08 17.52 42.44
C TYR A 77 8.49 18.68 43.23
N SER A 78 8.95 18.87 44.47
CA SER A 78 8.40 19.85 45.39
C SER A 78 8.73 21.29 44.97
N ASN A 79 9.95 21.53 44.47
CA ASN A 79 10.46 22.90 44.35
C ASN A 79 10.73 23.36 42.92
N PHE A 80 10.91 22.45 41.96
CA PHE A 80 11.47 22.81 40.64
C PHE A 80 10.68 22.27 39.43
N LEU A 81 9.73 21.35 39.58
CA LEU A 81 9.09 20.65 38.45
C LEU A 81 8.27 21.58 37.53
N ASN A 82 7.80 22.70 38.06
CA ASN A 82 7.14 23.75 37.28
C ASN A 82 8.13 24.58 36.43
N THR A 83 9.43 24.51 36.67
CA THR A 83 10.49 25.21 35.91
C THR A 83 10.98 24.37 34.72
N LEU A 84 11.53 25.03 33.68
CA LEU A 84 12.17 24.34 32.55
C LEU A 84 13.36 23.49 33.03
N GLY A 85 14.22 24.06 33.89
CA GLY A 85 15.39 23.36 34.43
C GLY A 85 15.01 22.13 35.24
N GLY A 86 14.05 22.24 36.16
CA GLY A 86 13.59 21.10 36.95
C GLY A 86 13.03 19.96 36.08
N ARG A 87 12.26 20.26 35.03
CA ARG A 87 11.81 19.22 34.08
C ARG A 87 12.97 18.55 33.33
N LEU A 88 13.92 19.33 32.83
CA LEU A 88 15.09 18.77 32.13
C LEU A 88 15.94 17.87 33.03
N TYR A 89 16.16 18.27 34.29
CA TYR A 89 16.92 17.46 35.25
C TYR A 89 16.13 16.27 35.78
N TYR A 90 14.80 16.38 35.89
CA TYR A 90 13.92 15.24 36.14
C TYR A 90 14.05 14.18 35.03
N ASP A 91 13.98 14.60 33.76
CA ASP A 91 14.13 13.69 32.62
C ASP A 91 15.53 13.09 32.58
N LYS A 92 16.57 13.89 32.84
CA LYS A 92 17.96 13.42 32.94
C LYS A 92 18.12 12.36 34.04
N LEU A 93 17.51 12.57 35.21
CA LEU A 93 17.49 11.57 36.28
C LEU A 93 16.80 10.28 35.86
N ARG A 94 15.68 10.37 35.12
CA ARG A 94 14.99 9.18 34.62
C ARG A 94 15.80 8.42 33.57
N VAL A 95 16.62 9.11 32.78
CA VAL A 95 17.56 8.46 31.85
C VAL A 95 18.61 7.66 32.62
N ILE A 96 19.25 8.28 33.62
CA ILE A 96 20.18 7.56 34.52
C ILE A 96 19.45 6.38 35.16
N ALA A 97 18.26 6.60 35.71
CA ALA A 97 17.44 5.57 36.35
C ALA A 97 17.24 4.34 35.46
N GLY A 98 16.87 4.60 34.20
CA GLY A 98 16.65 3.57 33.18
C GLY A 98 17.88 2.70 32.94
N GLU A 99 19.07 3.30 32.79
CA GLU A 99 20.30 2.56 32.47
C GLU A 99 20.65 1.47 33.49
N TYR A 100 20.16 1.55 34.73
CA TYR A 100 20.39 0.53 35.77
C TYR A 100 19.23 -0.42 35.95
N PHE A 101 17.99 0.10 36.00
CA PHE A 101 16.81 -0.76 36.13
C PHE A 101 16.69 -1.72 34.94
N TYR A 102 17.18 -1.34 33.76
CA TYR A 102 17.09 -2.17 32.55
C TYR A 102 18.23 -3.19 32.35
N GLN A 103 19.23 -3.24 33.24
CA GLN A 103 20.34 -4.24 33.14
C GLN A 103 19.87 -5.68 33.39
N LYS A 104 18.65 -5.89 33.90
CA LYS A 104 18.03 -7.20 34.12
C LYS A 104 16.59 -7.27 33.58
N LYS A 105 16.38 -6.85 32.33
CA LYS A 105 15.08 -7.03 31.67
C LYS A 105 14.73 -8.51 31.54
N SER A 106 13.63 -8.92 32.17
CA SER A 106 12.98 -10.21 31.92
C SER A 106 11.60 -9.95 31.36
N TYR A 107 11.52 -9.68 30.05
CA TYR A 107 10.25 -9.78 29.34
C TYR A 107 10.07 -11.25 28.97
N SER A 108 9.02 -11.88 29.50
CA SER A 108 8.65 -13.25 29.13
C SER A 108 7.89 -13.23 27.80
N GLY A 109 8.02 -14.31 27.02
CA GLY A 109 7.27 -14.50 25.78
C GLY A 109 8.07 -14.25 24.51
N SER A 110 7.70 -14.91 23.42
CA SER A 110 8.32 -14.75 22.09
C SER A 110 7.29 -14.97 21.00
N ARG A 111 6.03 -14.63 21.28
CA ARG A 111 4.93 -14.71 20.32
C ARG A 111 5.01 -13.50 19.40
N ILE A 112 5.09 -13.77 18.10
CA ILE A 112 5.25 -12.73 17.09
C ILE A 112 4.03 -12.73 16.18
N ALA A 113 3.44 -11.55 15.98
CA ALA A 113 2.46 -11.34 14.92
C ALA A 113 3.14 -10.73 13.68
N LEU A 114 3.08 -11.43 12.55
CA LEU A 114 3.47 -10.90 11.25
C LEU A 114 2.23 -10.34 10.54
N CYS A 115 2.11 -9.01 10.52
CA CYS A 115 1.01 -8.26 9.94
C CYS A 115 1.36 -7.78 8.52
N LEU A 116 0.74 -8.39 7.51
CA LEU A 116 0.86 -7.99 6.12
C LEU A 116 -0.31 -7.08 5.74
N ASN A 117 -0.02 -5.89 5.20
CA ASN A 117 -1.10 -5.04 4.69
C ASN A 117 -0.74 -4.25 3.44
N GLY A 118 -1.71 -4.13 2.54
CA GLY A 118 -1.59 -3.35 1.32
C GLY A 118 -2.25 -4.02 0.13
N GLN A 119 -2.10 -3.41 -1.05
CA GLN A 119 -2.57 -3.97 -2.31
C GLN A 119 -1.75 -5.21 -2.67
N LEU A 120 -2.40 -6.35 -2.89
CA LEU A 120 -1.75 -7.53 -3.48
C LEU A 120 -1.45 -7.23 -4.95
N ARG A 121 -0.17 -7.29 -5.29
CA ARG A 121 0.39 -7.04 -6.64
C ARG A 121 0.63 -8.38 -7.35
N PRO A 122 0.99 -8.39 -8.65
CA PRO A 122 1.33 -9.64 -9.32
C PRO A 122 2.42 -10.39 -8.55
N GLY A 123 2.37 -11.72 -8.53
CA GLY A 123 3.32 -12.54 -7.77
C GLY A 123 3.17 -12.46 -6.24
N TRP A 124 2.04 -11.96 -5.74
CA TRP A 124 1.80 -11.83 -4.30
C TRP A 124 1.87 -13.16 -3.54
N ARG A 125 1.52 -14.29 -4.17
CA ARG A 125 1.54 -15.61 -3.52
C ARG A 125 2.95 -15.95 -3.05
N ASP A 126 3.91 -15.84 -3.95
CA ASP A 126 5.32 -16.10 -3.67
C ASP A 126 5.92 -15.02 -2.77
N SER A 127 5.50 -13.77 -2.96
CA SER A 127 5.90 -12.67 -2.07
C SER A 127 5.48 -12.91 -0.61
N ILE A 128 4.23 -13.33 -0.37
CA ILE A 128 3.75 -13.64 0.97
C ILE A 128 4.51 -14.82 1.57
N LYS A 129 4.72 -15.90 0.81
CA LYS A 129 5.51 -17.05 1.28
C LYS A 129 6.93 -16.63 1.67
N ALA A 130 7.61 -15.91 0.79
CA ALA A 130 8.96 -15.41 1.04
C ALA A 130 9.03 -14.49 2.27
N LEU A 131 8.04 -13.63 2.49
CA LEU A 131 7.94 -12.81 3.69
C LEU A 131 7.77 -13.66 4.95
N ILE A 132 6.91 -14.67 4.94
CA ILE A 132 6.72 -15.59 6.07
C ILE A 132 8.03 -16.33 6.36
N ASP A 133 8.70 -16.85 5.32
CA ASP A 133 9.94 -17.59 5.45
C ASP A 133 11.06 -16.71 6.00
N SER A 134 11.15 -15.44 5.57
CA SER A 134 12.16 -14.47 5.99
C SER A 134 12.16 -14.13 7.48
N PHE A 135 11.07 -14.41 8.19
CA PHE A 135 10.97 -14.21 9.63
C PHE A 135 10.85 -15.52 10.40
N SER A 136 10.68 -16.66 9.73
CA SER A 136 10.34 -17.94 10.36
C SER A 136 11.38 -18.46 11.37
N HIS A 137 12.64 -18.03 11.28
CA HIS A 137 13.69 -18.38 12.23
C HIS A 137 13.53 -17.71 13.60
N LEU A 138 12.70 -16.67 13.72
CA LEU A 138 12.42 -15.99 14.99
C LEU A 138 11.50 -16.79 15.93
N GLY A 139 10.97 -17.94 15.49
CA GLY A 139 10.17 -18.84 16.30
C GLY A 139 8.67 -18.81 15.97
N ASN A 140 7.83 -18.73 17.00
CA ASN A 140 6.37 -18.87 16.86
C ASN A 140 5.75 -17.60 16.26
N ILE A 141 5.50 -17.65 14.95
CA ILE A 141 4.90 -16.56 14.17
C ILE A 141 3.51 -16.95 13.70
N ASP A 142 2.55 -16.10 14.05
CA ASP A 142 1.20 -16.08 13.50
C ASP A 142 1.07 -14.93 12.50
N VAL A 143 0.45 -15.20 11.35
CA VAL A 143 0.39 -14.26 10.22
C VAL A 143 -1.03 -13.73 10.05
N PHE A 144 -1.13 -12.41 9.93
CA PHE A 144 -2.36 -11.65 9.75
C PHE A 144 -2.29 -10.85 8.46
N ILE A 145 -3.32 -10.94 7.62
CA ILE A 145 -3.29 -10.32 6.30
C ILE A 145 -4.52 -9.43 6.13
N TYR A 146 -4.30 -8.17 5.80
CA TYR A 146 -5.34 -7.28 5.28
C TYR A 146 -5.02 -6.85 3.85
N SER A 147 -5.98 -6.99 2.95
CA SER A 147 -5.90 -6.46 1.59
C SER A 147 -7.28 -6.05 1.09
N TRP A 148 -7.29 -5.34 -0.02
CA TRP A 148 -8.48 -5.24 -0.87
C TRP A 148 -8.84 -6.63 -1.43
N ASN A 149 -10.12 -6.85 -1.72
CA ASN A 149 -10.65 -8.09 -2.34
C ASN A 149 -10.28 -8.25 -3.82
N MET A 150 -9.29 -7.51 -4.28
CA MET A 150 -8.80 -7.47 -5.65
C MET A 150 -7.27 -7.58 -5.63
N GLU A 151 -6.72 -8.44 -6.47
CA GLU A 151 -5.31 -8.44 -6.87
C GLU A 151 -5.14 -7.49 -8.06
N ASN A 152 -4.08 -6.67 -8.06
CA ASN A 152 -3.74 -5.84 -9.22
C ASN A 152 -2.90 -6.69 -10.17
N LEU A 153 -3.41 -6.91 -11.39
CA LEU A 153 -2.67 -7.53 -12.50
C LEU A 153 -1.78 -6.51 -13.21
N TRP A 154 -2.33 -5.32 -13.41
CA TRP A 154 -1.61 -4.14 -13.86
C TRP A 154 -1.79 -3.01 -12.83
N PRO A 155 -0.72 -2.55 -12.19
CA PRO A 155 -0.76 -1.59 -11.10
C PRO A 155 -0.98 -0.12 -11.53
N GLY A 156 -1.16 0.15 -12.82
CA GLY A 156 -1.23 1.51 -13.37
C GLY A 156 0.16 2.11 -13.65
N SER A 157 0.20 3.39 -14.01
CA SER A 157 1.44 4.11 -14.35
C SER A 157 2.26 4.54 -13.12
N GLY A 158 1.78 4.27 -11.90
CA GLY A 158 2.44 4.68 -10.65
C GLY A 158 2.26 6.16 -10.31
N GLY A 159 3.08 6.66 -9.37
CA GLY A 159 3.02 8.07 -8.90
C GLY A 159 3.57 9.09 -9.91
N ASN A 160 3.63 10.36 -9.50
CA ASN A 160 3.94 11.51 -10.39
C ASN A 160 5.43 11.68 -10.76
N GLY A 161 6.28 10.65 -10.58
CA GLY A 161 7.72 10.69 -10.89
C GLY A 161 8.08 10.35 -12.34
N ILE A 162 9.37 10.09 -12.59
CA ILE A 162 9.86 9.56 -13.87
C ILE A 162 9.29 8.14 -14.11
N GLY A 163 8.33 8.09 -15.02
CA GLY A 163 7.99 6.99 -15.91
C GLY A 163 7.29 5.78 -15.30
N TRP A 164 6.12 5.46 -15.86
CA TRP A 164 5.44 4.14 -15.79
C TRP A 164 6.38 2.93 -16.00
N ILE A 165 7.56 3.15 -16.60
CA ILE A 165 8.58 2.14 -16.88
C ILE A 165 9.37 1.76 -15.62
N ARG A 166 9.65 2.71 -14.72
CA ARG A 166 10.69 2.54 -13.68
C ARG A 166 10.30 1.60 -12.55
N ARG A 167 9.01 1.53 -12.21
CA ARG A 167 8.54 0.75 -11.05
C ARG A 167 8.29 -0.72 -11.37
N PHE A 168 8.14 -1.09 -12.64
CA PHE A 168 7.63 -2.41 -13.02
C PHE A 168 8.48 -3.16 -14.05
N PHE A 169 9.43 -2.48 -14.69
CA PHE A 169 10.27 -3.04 -15.75
C PHE A 169 11.75 -3.07 -15.38
N HIS A 170 12.07 -3.17 -14.08
CA HIS A 170 13.46 -3.05 -13.59
C HIS A 170 14.48 -3.93 -14.35
N PRO A 171 14.18 -5.20 -14.68
CA PRO A 171 15.12 -6.03 -15.46
C PRO A 171 15.35 -5.55 -16.91
N MET A 172 14.49 -4.66 -17.44
CA MET A 172 14.50 -4.19 -18.83
C MET A 172 14.83 -2.71 -18.99
N LEU A 173 15.03 -1.96 -17.89
CA LEU A 173 15.32 -0.53 -17.95
C LEU A 173 16.53 -0.19 -18.82
N HIS A 174 17.55 -1.04 -18.83
CA HIS A 174 18.75 -0.86 -19.65
C HIS A 174 18.48 -0.94 -21.17
N ARG A 175 17.34 -1.51 -21.59
CA ARG A 175 16.91 -1.59 -23.00
C ARG A 175 15.87 -0.54 -23.35
N CYS A 176 15.46 0.29 -22.38
CA CYS A 176 14.46 1.32 -22.59
C CYS A 176 15.05 2.48 -23.40
N PRO A 177 14.44 2.87 -24.53
CA PRO A 177 14.83 4.07 -25.26
C PRO A 177 14.78 5.32 -24.35
N PRO A 178 15.78 6.22 -24.40
CA PRO A 178 15.77 7.47 -23.64
C PRO A 178 14.50 8.29 -23.83
N GLU A 179 13.89 8.20 -25.01
CA GLU A 179 12.64 8.86 -25.39
C GLU A 179 11.41 8.40 -24.61
N LEU A 180 11.51 7.31 -23.83
CA LEU A 180 10.45 6.85 -22.94
C LEU A 180 10.74 7.11 -21.45
N ILE A 181 11.96 7.58 -21.14
CA ILE A 181 12.39 7.89 -19.76
C ILE A 181 12.01 9.36 -19.46
N MET A 182 10.76 9.58 -19.05
CA MET A 182 10.25 10.91 -18.69
C MET A 182 9.18 10.85 -17.61
N SER A 183 8.75 12.01 -17.10
CA SER A 183 7.65 12.08 -16.13
C SER A 183 6.34 11.51 -16.73
N ASN A 184 5.45 11.00 -15.88
CA ASN A 184 4.12 10.56 -16.35
C ASN A 184 3.34 11.69 -17.05
N ILE A 185 3.56 12.95 -16.64
CA ILE A 185 2.97 14.14 -17.27
C ILE A 185 3.50 14.31 -18.69
N ASP A 186 4.83 14.29 -18.89
CA ASP A 186 5.42 14.45 -20.22
C ASP A 186 5.11 13.27 -21.13
N PHE A 187 5.08 12.06 -20.56
CA PHE A 187 4.68 10.86 -21.29
C PHE A 187 3.24 10.97 -21.78
N SER A 188 2.31 11.46 -20.94
CA SER A 188 0.91 11.68 -21.33
C SER A 188 0.74 12.67 -22.48
N LYS A 189 1.64 13.65 -22.62
CA LYS A 189 1.59 14.63 -23.72
C LYS A 189 2.08 14.02 -25.04
N LYS A 190 3.10 13.16 -24.99
CA LYS A 190 3.70 12.53 -26.18
C LYS A 190 2.97 11.27 -26.64
N PHE A 191 2.46 10.49 -25.68
CA PHE A 191 1.77 9.21 -25.89
C PHE A 191 0.39 9.21 -25.18
N PRO A 192 -0.52 10.12 -25.55
CA PRO A 192 -1.79 10.28 -24.85
C PRO A 192 -2.69 9.03 -24.93
N ASN A 193 -2.69 8.30 -26.06
CA ASN A 193 -3.53 7.13 -26.21
C ASN A 193 -3.01 5.96 -25.37
N VAL A 194 -1.69 5.70 -25.40
CA VAL A 194 -1.06 4.66 -24.58
C VAL A 194 -1.23 5.01 -23.10
N PHE A 195 -0.95 6.26 -22.70
CA PHE A 195 -1.05 6.70 -21.31
C PHE A 195 -2.46 6.51 -20.73
N ASN A 196 -3.52 6.79 -21.49
CA ASN A 196 -4.90 6.58 -21.06
C ASN A 196 -5.22 5.10 -20.75
N VAL A 197 -4.50 4.16 -21.37
CA VAL A 197 -4.65 2.72 -21.06
C VAL A 197 -3.79 2.35 -19.86
N ILE A 198 -2.49 2.65 -19.90
CA ILE A 198 -1.55 2.20 -18.86
C ILE A 198 -1.71 2.94 -17.52
N SER A 199 -2.41 4.07 -17.48
CA SER A 199 -2.71 4.76 -16.22
C SER A 199 -3.83 4.09 -15.41
N LYS A 200 -4.65 3.22 -16.02
CA LYS A 200 -5.77 2.54 -15.36
C LYS A 200 -5.31 1.24 -14.73
N GLU A 201 -5.67 1.00 -13.48
CA GLU A 201 -5.42 -0.29 -12.83
C GLU A 201 -6.28 -1.40 -13.48
N LEU A 202 -5.69 -2.59 -13.66
CA LEU A 202 -6.42 -3.78 -14.08
C LEU A 202 -6.33 -4.82 -12.96
N ASN A 203 -7.50 -5.25 -12.49
CA ASN A 203 -7.62 -6.02 -11.26
C ASN A 203 -8.37 -7.33 -11.50
N LYS A 204 -8.11 -8.31 -10.63
CA LYS A 204 -8.80 -9.60 -10.58
C LYS A 204 -9.31 -9.83 -9.15
N THR A 205 -10.51 -10.34 -9.00
CA THR A 205 -11.03 -10.72 -7.69
C THR A 205 -10.25 -11.87 -7.09
N ILE A 206 -10.12 -11.86 -5.77
CA ILE A 206 -9.42 -12.89 -5.00
C ILE A 206 -10.30 -13.37 -3.85
N SER A 207 -10.14 -14.65 -3.48
CA SER A 207 -10.86 -15.23 -2.35
C SER A 207 -9.96 -15.38 -1.12
N ILE A 208 -10.57 -15.38 0.06
CA ILE A 208 -9.87 -15.65 1.32
C ILE A 208 -9.21 -17.05 1.29
N LYS A 209 -9.87 -18.02 0.65
CA LYS A 209 -9.36 -19.40 0.53
C LYS A 209 -8.01 -19.43 -0.18
N ASP A 210 -7.84 -18.64 -1.24
CA ASP A 210 -6.59 -18.57 -2.02
C ASP A 210 -5.39 -18.10 -1.19
N ILE A 211 -5.64 -17.34 -0.12
CA ILE A 211 -4.60 -16.82 0.78
C ILE A 211 -4.34 -17.81 1.92
N LEU A 212 -5.38 -18.36 2.54
CA LEU A 212 -5.25 -19.28 3.66
C LEU A 212 -4.49 -20.56 3.30
N ILE A 213 -4.62 -21.04 2.07
CA ILE A 213 -3.91 -22.25 1.60
C ILE A 213 -2.40 -22.04 1.44
N LEU A 214 -1.89 -20.80 1.47
CA LEU A 214 -0.47 -20.54 1.21
C LEU A 214 0.44 -21.03 2.33
N ASN A 215 -0.01 -20.94 3.58
CA ASN A 215 0.78 -21.32 4.76
C ASN A 215 -0.11 -21.48 6.00
N ASN A 216 0.12 -22.54 6.79
CA ASN A 216 -0.63 -22.82 8.03
C ASN A 216 -0.39 -21.81 9.17
N LYS A 217 0.66 -20.98 9.06
CA LYS A 217 0.91 -19.84 9.96
C LYS A 217 -0.09 -18.70 9.75
N ILE A 218 -0.82 -18.65 8.63
CA ILE A 218 -1.84 -17.64 8.38
C ILE A 218 -3.07 -17.92 9.23
N LYS A 219 -3.28 -17.09 10.26
CA LYS A 219 -4.38 -17.28 11.23
C LYS A 219 -5.63 -16.52 10.85
N LYS A 220 -5.48 -15.36 10.20
CA LYS A 220 -6.62 -14.54 9.79
C LYS A 220 -6.31 -13.70 8.56
N VAL A 221 -7.28 -13.68 7.65
CA VAL A 221 -7.24 -12.90 6.41
C VAL A 221 -8.50 -12.05 6.34
N THR A 222 -8.32 -10.77 6.05
CA THR A 222 -9.42 -9.80 5.86
C THR A 222 -9.29 -9.20 4.47
N LEU A 223 -10.30 -9.48 3.63
CA LEU A 223 -10.42 -8.89 2.31
C LEU A 223 -11.60 -7.92 2.28
N GLU A 224 -11.34 -6.65 1.96
CA GLU A 224 -12.38 -5.61 1.93
C GLU A 224 -12.63 -5.11 0.50
N SER A 225 -13.90 -4.87 0.17
CA SER A 225 -14.28 -4.27 -1.11
C SER A 225 -14.02 -2.78 -1.09
N TYR A 226 -13.11 -2.29 -1.96
CA TYR A 226 -12.79 -0.87 -2.00
C TYR A 226 -14.02 0.01 -2.30
N SER A 227 -14.92 -0.45 -3.18
CA SER A 227 -16.19 0.25 -3.45
C SER A 227 -17.05 0.45 -2.18
N LYS A 228 -17.07 -0.51 -1.25
CA LYS A 228 -17.78 -0.37 0.03
C LYS A 228 -17.10 0.64 0.94
N VAL A 229 -15.76 0.72 0.89
CA VAL A 229 -15.01 1.75 1.63
C VAL A 229 -15.29 3.13 1.06
N VAL A 230 -15.32 3.30 -0.26
CA VAL A 230 -15.66 4.56 -0.92
C VAL A 230 -17.06 5.03 -0.52
N ASN A 231 -18.05 4.13 -0.48
CA ASN A 231 -19.41 4.48 -0.03
C ASN A 231 -19.46 4.96 1.43
N ARG A 232 -18.55 4.48 2.29
CA ARG A 232 -18.53 4.83 3.72
C ARG A 232 -17.67 6.06 4.03
N LEU A 233 -16.54 6.22 3.35
CA LEU A 233 -15.49 7.19 3.70
C LEU A 233 -15.14 8.17 2.57
N GLY A 234 -15.73 8.00 1.38
CA GLY A 234 -15.32 8.68 0.16
C GLY A 234 -14.05 8.08 -0.48
N GLU A 235 -13.65 8.62 -1.63
CA GLU A 235 -12.46 8.18 -2.35
C GLU A 235 -11.19 8.49 -1.54
N LEU A 236 -10.47 7.44 -1.15
CA LEU A 236 -9.22 7.56 -0.40
C LEU A 236 -8.03 7.70 -1.35
N LYS A 237 -7.10 8.59 -1.02
CA LYS A 237 -5.80 8.64 -1.68
C LYS A 237 -4.84 7.59 -1.11
N ASN A 238 -3.68 7.44 -1.73
CA ASN A 238 -2.77 6.32 -1.48
C ASN A 238 -2.23 6.29 -0.04
N ASP A 239 -1.86 7.44 0.51
CA ASP A 239 -1.46 7.63 1.91
C ASP A 239 -2.55 7.16 2.91
N SER A 240 -3.80 7.56 2.68
CA SER A 240 -4.95 7.08 3.47
C SER A 240 -5.18 5.59 3.34
N LYS A 241 -5.10 5.03 2.13
CA LYS A 241 -5.21 3.57 1.90
C LYS A 241 -4.18 2.79 2.72
N ILE A 242 -2.96 3.32 2.85
CA ILE A 242 -1.88 2.70 3.64
C ILE A 242 -2.28 2.65 5.12
N TYR A 243 -2.55 3.80 5.77
CA TYR A 243 -2.84 3.83 7.21
C TYR A 243 -4.17 3.19 7.58
N TYR A 244 -5.16 3.30 6.71
CA TYR A 244 -6.40 2.54 6.84
C TYR A 244 -6.11 1.04 6.88
N GLY A 245 -5.33 0.52 5.92
CA GLY A 245 -4.96 -0.90 5.90
C GLY A 245 -4.11 -1.36 7.08
N ILE A 246 -3.21 -0.51 7.59
CA ILE A 246 -2.44 -0.79 8.81
C ILE A 246 -3.38 -0.97 10.00
N TYR A 247 -4.33 -0.06 10.15
CA TYR A 247 -5.30 -0.11 11.24
C TYR A 247 -6.22 -1.34 11.13
N GLN A 248 -6.62 -1.73 9.92
CA GLN A 248 -7.43 -2.92 9.71
C GLN A 248 -6.70 -4.21 10.06
N VAL A 249 -5.44 -4.38 9.63
CA VAL A 249 -4.68 -5.60 10.00
C VAL A 249 -4.43 -5.67 11.51
N TYR A 250 -4.16 -4.53 12.15
CA TYR A 250 -4.04 -4.46 13.61
C TYR A 250 -5.31 -4.94 14.31
N LYS A 251 -6.49 -4.44 13.90
CA LYS A 251 -7.77 -4.89 14.48
C LYS A 251 -7.98 -6.38 14.27
N SER A 252 -7.67 -6.91 13.10
CA SER A 252 -7.80 -8.35 12.84
C SER A 252 -6.93 -9.18 13.77
N MET A 253 -5.70 -8.75 14.04
CA MET A 253 -4.78 -9.36 15.00
C MET A 253 -5.26 -9.22 16.44
N GLU A 254 -5.70 -8.02 16.86
CA GLU A 254 -6.23 -7.77 18.21
C GLU A 254 -7.51 -8.57 18.51
N GLU A 255 -8.37 -8.77 17.52
CA GLU A 255 -9.52 -9.65 17.63
C GLU A 255 -9.10 -11.12 17.85
N TYR A 256 -8.03 -11.57 17.21
CA TYR A 256 -7.50 -12.92 17.42
C TYR A 256 -6.86 -13.08 18.79
N GLU A 257 -6.12 -12.07 19.28
CA GLU A 257 -5.63 -12.01 20.67
C GLU A 257 -6.78 -12.22 21.67
N LYS A 258 -7.89 -11.47 21.49
CA LYS A 258 -9.09 -11.58 22.34
C LYS A 258 -9.73 -12.98 22.27
N GLN A 259 -9.86 -13.55 21.07
CA GLN A 259 -10.48 -14.86 20.86
C GLN A 259 -9.67 -16.01 21.49
N ASN A 260 -8.35 -15.88 21.57
CA ASN A 260 -7.46 -16.93 22.07
C ASN A 260 -6.90 -16.62 23.47
N ASN A 261 -7.36 -15.55 24.11
CA ASN A 261 -6.98 -15.14 25.47
C ASN A 261 -5.46 -15.01 25.68
N PHE A 262 -4.76 -14.40 24.71
CA PHE A 262 -3.35 -14.05 24.85
C PHE A 262 -3.02 -12.74 24.12
N LYS A 263 -1.84 -12.17 24.40
CA LYS A 263 -1.27 -11.06 23.61
C LYS A 263 0.04 -11.47 22.98
N TYR A 264 0.32 -10.91 21.81
CA TYR A 264 1.64 -11.02 21.20
C TYR A 264 2.65 -10.18 21.97
N ASP A 265 3.93 -10.56 21.89
CA ASP A 265 5.03 -9.84 22.54
C ASP A 265 5.64 -8.84 21.55
N PHE A 266 5.72 -9.23 20.28
CA PHE A 266 6.26 -8.43 19.19
C PHE A 266 5.33 -8.43 17.99
N ILE A 267 5.34 -7.32 17.25
CA ILE A 267 4.62 -7.19 15.99
C ILE A 267 5.63 -6.79 14.91
N ILE A 268 5.59 -7.51 13.80
CA ILE A 268 6.29 -7.19 12.55
C ILE A 268 5.21 -6.79 11.55
N ARG A 269 5.25 -5.55 11.05
CA ARG A 269 4.36 -5.08 10.00
C ARG A 269 5.18 -4.88 8.73
N VAL A 270 4.77 -5.51 7.63
CA VAL A 270 5.41 -5.28 6.32
C VAL A 270 4.39 -5.22 5.20
N ARG A 271 4.68 -4.43 4.16
CA ARG A 271 3.88 -4.43 2.94
C ARG A 271 4.12 -5.71 2.12
N PRO A 272 3.07 -6.31 1.53
CA PRO A 272 3.20 -7.58 0.80
C PRO A 272 3.92 -7.44 -0.55
N ASP A 273 4.13 -6.22 -1.05
CA ASP A 273 4.84 -5.95 -2.30
C ASP A 273 6.37 -5.79 -2.13
N TYR A 274 6.89 -5.89 -0.90
CA TYR A 274 8.32 -5.81 -0.58
C TYR A 274 8.93 -7.19 -0.35
N VAL A 275 10.26 -7.26 -0.48
CA VAL A 275 11.05 -8.45 -0.16
C VAL A 275 12.06 -8.14 0.95
N ILE A 276 12.35 -9.14 1.79
CA ILE A 276 13.45 -9.07 2.74
C ILE A 276 14.69 -9.65 2.06
N GLU A 277 15.68 -8.81 1.75
CA GLU A 277 16.92 -9.23 1.09
C GLU A 277 17.86 -9.93 2.07
N LYS A 278 17.84 -9.48 3.33
CA LYS A 278 18.68 -10.02 4.41
C LYS A 278 18.00 -9.78 5.74
N ASN A 279 17.92 -10.81 6.59
CA ASN A 279 17.41 -10.70 7.95
C ASN A 279 18.34 -11.42 8.93
N ASP A 280 19.16 -10.65 9.64
CA ASP A 280 20.06 -11.19 10.68
C ASP A 280 19.49 -10.95 12.09
N ILE A 281 18.25 -10.48 12.21
CA ILE A 281 17.59 -10.25 13.51
C ILE A 281 17.44 -11.61 14.19
N LYS A 282 17.79 -11.67 15.47
CA LYS A 282 17.50 -12.79 16.37
C LYS A 282 16.41 -12.43 17.35
N ILE A 283 15.83 -13.43 18.01
CA ILE A 283 14.78 -13.20 19.01
C ILE A 283 15.32 -12.35 20.18
N GLU A 284 16.60 -12.51 20.53
CA GLU A 284 17.27 -11.72 21.57
C GLU A 284 17.32 -10.23 21.23
N ASP A 285 17.48 -9.88 19.95
CA ASP A 285 17.48 -8.48 19.50
C ASP A 285 16.11 -7.83 19.73
N LEU A 286 15.02 -8.59 19.58
CA LEU A 286 13.66 -8.11 19.90
C LEU A 286 13.48 -7.91 21.40
N HIS A 287 14.06 -8.78 22.22
CA HIS A 287 14.02 -8.65 23.68
C HIS A 287 14.75 -7.43 24.21
N LEU A 288 15.75 -6.91 23.48
CA LEU A 288 16.46 -5.68 23.83
C LEU A 288 15.62 -4.41 23.64
N LEU A 289 14.53 -4.45 22.85
CA LEU A 289 13.69 -3.29 22.61
C LEU A 289 13.09 -2.72 23.91
N GLU A 290 13.07 -1.39 24.02
CA GLU A 290 12.29 -0.67 25.02
C GLU A 290 10.78 -0.71 24.71
N LEU A 291 9.97 -0.34 25.71
CA LEU A 291 8.51 -0.30 25.59
C LEU A 291 8.00 0.58 24.44
N ASN A 292 8.74 1.60 24.03
CA ASN A 292 8.36 2.52 22.94
C ASN A 292 9.27 2.41 21.72
N ASP A 293 10.14 1.39 21.67
CA ASP A 293 11.03 1.20 20.54
C ASP A 293 10.30 0.58 19.36
N ILE A 294 10.50 1.19 18.19
CA ILE A 294 10.14 0.62 16.91
C ILE A 294 11.34 0.70 15.97
N TYR A 295 11.47 -0.26 15.08
CA TYR A 295 12.27 -0.14 13.88
C TYR A 295 11.39 0.41 12.76
N ASP A 296 11.90 1.38 12.01
CA ASP A 296 11.44 1.79 10.69
C ASP A 296 12.67 2.31 9.94
N ALA A 297 12.82 1.98 8.66
CA ALA A 297 13.97 2.43 7.90
C ALA A 297 13.96 3.96 7.78
N ARG A 298 15.12 4.58 7.94
CA ARG A 298 15.30 6.02 7.80
C ARG A 298 16.22 6.31 6.62
N TYR A 299 15.73 7.13 5.70
CA TYR A 299 16.48 7.65 4.56
C TYR A 299 16.61 9.18 4.64
N PHE A 300 17.24 9.78 3.64
CA PHE A 300 17.43 11.24 3.57
C PHE A 300 16.11 12.03 3.68
N CYS A 301 14.99 11.48 3.20
CA CYS A 301 13.68 12.13 3.23
C CYS A 301 12.85 11.85 4.50
N GLY A 302 13.34 11.05 5.45
CA GLY A 302 12.63 10.66 6.67
C GLY A 302 12.40 9.15 6.79
N LEU A 303 11.38 8.77 7.57
CA LEU A 303 11.00 7.36 7.78
C LEU A 303 10.31 6.79 6.54
N ASP A 304 10.64 5.55 6.18
CA ASP A 304 10.16 4.87 4.98
C ASP A 304 8.68 4.48 5.08
N GLY A 305 8.27 3.86 6.19
CA GLY A 305 6.88 3.47 6.39
C GLY A 305 6.48 2.13 5.76
N SER A 306 7.40 1.30 5.24
CA SER A 306 7.05 0.01 4.60
C SER A 306 7.32 -1.25 5.44
N LEU A 307 8.23 -1.18 6.41
CA LEU A 307 8.54 -2.26 7.36
C LEU A 307 8.71 -1.66 8.75
N GLN A 308 7.92 -2.14 9.70
CA GLN A 308 8.05 -1.78 11.11
C GLN A 308 8.14 -3.01 12.00
N ILE A 309 8.99 -2.95 13.01
CA ILE A 309 9.16 -4.03 13.98
C ILE A 309 9.20 -3.41 15.37
N GLY A 310 8.45 -3.93 16.33
CA GLY A 310 8.52 -3.40 17.68
C GLY A 310 7.82 -4.29 18.69
N ARG A 311 7.90 -3.89 19.96
CA ARG A 311 7.06 -4.50 21.00
C ARG A 311 5.60 -4.24 20.68
N ARG A 312 4.73 -5.16 21.10
CA ARG A 312 3.29 -5.09 20.86
C ARG A 312 2.71 -3.73 21.26
N ASN A 313 3.05 -3.20 22.43
CA ASN A 313 2.54 -1.91 22.91
C ASN A 313 3.00 -0.71 22.05
N ALA A 314 4.27 -0.66 21.66
CA ALA A 314 4.79 0.37 20.73
C ALA A 314 4.09 0.29 19.37
N MET A 315 3.95 -0.93 18.85
CA MET A 315 3.32 -1.18 17.56
C MET A 315 1.80 -0.96 17.58
N GLU A 316 1.12 -1.15 18.71
CA GLU A 316 -0.28 -0.73 18.89
C GLU A 316 -0.43 0.78 18.67
N ILE A 317 0.44 1.58 19.29
CA ILE A 317 0.42 3.05 19.14
C ILE A 317 0.66 3.42 17.66
N TYR A 318 1.70 2.84 17.03
CA TYR A 318 2.00 3.11 15.63
C TYR A 318 0.84 2.70 14.70
N MET A 319 0.33 1.48 14.84
CA MET A 319 -0.66 0.92 13.93
C MET A 319 -2.07 1.52 14.11
N LYS A 320 -2.34 2.16 15.25
CA LYS A 320 -3.54 2.98 15.49
C LYS A 320 -3.43 4.41 14.95
N THR A 321 -2.38 4.75 14.19
CA THR A 321 -2.21 6.06 13.53
C THR A 321 -3.46 6.53 12.78
N TRP A 322 -4.22 5.66 12.10
CA TRP A 322 -5.47 6.04 11.45
C TRP A 322 -6.51 6.64 12.42
N ALA A 323 -6.63 6.06 13.62
CA ALA A 323 -7.53 6.56 14.66
C ALA A 323 -7.00 7.87 15.26
N TYR A 324 -5.71 7.91 15.59
CA TYR A 324 -5.10 9.13 16.16
C TYR A 324 -5.07 10.30 15.18
N ALA A 325 -4.90 10.05 13.88
CA ALA A 325 -4.99 11.06 12.84
C ALA A 325 -6.39 11.70 12.80
N LYS A 326 -7.45 10.91 12.96
CA LYS A 326 -8.83 11.41 13.05
C LYS A 326 -9.02 12.33 14.26
N GLU A 327 -8.47 11.97 15.41
CA GLU A 327 -8.57 12.73 16.65
C GLU A 327 -7.74 14.02 16.62
N ASN A 328 -6.62 14.03 15.89
CA ASN A 328 -5.67 15.13 15.85
C ASN A 328 -5.74 15.98 14.57
N LYS A 329 -6.76 15.80 13.71
CA LYS A 329 -6.86 16.54 12.45
C LYS A 329 -6.96 18.06 12.63
N GLU A 330 -7.50 18.52 13.75
CA GLU A 330 -7.62 19.94 14.11
C GLU A 330 -6.39 20.47 14.87
N ASN A 331 -5.40 19.63 15.16
CA ASN A 331 -4.17 20.05 15.82
C ASN A 331 -3.43 21.06 14.93
N PRO A 332 -3.14 22.29 15.40
CA PRO A 332 -2.50 23.33 14.58
C PRO A 332 -1.18 22.91 13.93
N TYR A 333 -0.41 22.04 14.58
CA TYR A 333 0.87 21.53 14.06
C TYR A 333 0.69 20.51 12.92
N PHE A 334 -0.44 19.81 12.88
CA PHE A 334 -0.70 18.72 11.94
C PHE A 334 -1.79 19.01 10.92
N ASN A 335 -2.56 20.08 11.11
CA ASN A 335 -3.69 20.45 10.27
C ASN A 335 -3.29 20.42 8.79
N THR A 336 -2.16 21.01 8.39
CA THR A 336 -1.71 20.98 6.97
C THR A 336 -1.68 19.58 6.35
N PHE A 337 -1.33 18.54 7.10
CA PHE A 337 -1.18 17.16 6.60
C PHE A 337 -2.36 16.23 6.96
N LEU A 338 -3.29 16.68 7.82
CA LEU A 338 -4.44 15.92 8.28
C LEU A 338 -5.80 16.58 7.95
N LYS A 339 -5.81 17.81 7.43
CA LYS A 339 -7.01 18.61 7.13
C LYS A 339 -8.05 17.85 6.31
N ASN A 340 -7.59 17.12 5.31
CA ASN A 340 -8.44 16.39 4.38
C ASN A 340 -8.65 14.92 4.80
N PHE A 341 -8.46 14.59 6.09
CA PHE A 341 -8.81 13.28 6.60
C PHE A 341 -10.34 13.07 6.49
N PRO A 342 -10.83 11.90 5.98
CA PRO A 342 -10.07 10.69 5.68
C PRO A 342 -9.54 10.57 4.24
N GLN A 343 -9.85 11.50 3.32
CA GLN A 343 -9.41 11.39 1.92
C GLN A 343 -7.89 11.34 1.78
N THR A 344 -7.16 12.10 2.59
CA THR A 344 -5.71 11.96 2.77
C THR A 344 -5.34 11.79 4.24
N CYS A 345 -4.20 11.16 4.50
CA CYS A 345 -3.68 10.92 5.83
C CYS A 345 -2.16 10.99 5.74
N MET A 346 -1.56 12.04 6.32
CA MET A 346 -0.11 12.30 6.29
C MET A 346 0.38 12.87 4.96
N SER A 347 -0.46 13.65 4.29
CA SER A 347 -0.10 14.40 3.08
C SER A 347 -0.90 15.71 2.99
N PRO A 348 -0.38 16.75 2.32
CA PRO A 348 -1.06 18.04 2.17
C PRO A 348 -2.16 18.01 1.10
N GLY A 349 -2.94 16.92 1.02
CA GLY A 349 -4.04 16.74 0.07
C GLY A 349 -3.68 16.08 -1.27
N ASN A 350 -2.39 15.83 -1.53
CA ASN A 350 -1.93 15.24 -2.79
C ASN A 350 -1.94 13.69 -2.79
N GLY A 351 -2.08 13.05 -1.63
CA GLY A 351 -2.08 11.60 -1.50
C GLY A 351 -0.70 10.93 -1.44
N PHE A 352 0.38 11.72 -1.46
CA PHE A 352 1.75 11.25 -1.32
C PHE A 352 2.16 11.32 0.15
N LEU A 353 2.52 10.18 0.73
CA LEU A 353 3.03 10.11 2.09
C LEU A 353 4.22 11.06 2.27
N SER A 354 4.09 12.00 3.20
CA SER A 354 5.20 12.84 3.62
C SER A 354 6.06 12.07 4.61
N HIS A 355 7.20 11.54 4.16
CA HIS A 355 8.18 10.83 5.01
C HIS A 355 8.75 11.73 6.12
N TYR A 356 8.84 13.03 5.84
CA TYR A 356 9.19 14.06 6.84
C TYR A 356 8.11 14.15 7.92
N PHE A 357 6.84 14.29 7.54
CA PHE A 357 5.73 14.36 8.48
C PHE A 357 5.58 13.06 9.28
N LEU A 358 5.76 11.90 8.65
CA LEU A 358 5.77 10.62 9.34
C LEU A 358 6.83 10.59 10.45
N SER A 359 8.01 11.17 10.21
CA SER A 359 9.06 11.26 11.23
C SER A 359 8.59 12.08 12.44
N GLN A 360 8.01 13.26 12.20
CA GLN A 360 7.46 14.11 13.26
C GLN A 360 6.27 13.46 13.98
N TRP A 361 5.46 12.70 13.25
CA TRP A 361 4.32 11.99 13.80
C TRP A 361 4.74 10.87 14.74
N VAL A 362 5.76 10.09 14.38
CA VAL A 362 6.33 9.05 15.26
C VAL A 362 6.89 9.67 16.55
N ASP A 363 7.55 10.83 16.46
CA ASP A 363 8.02 11.57 17.64
C ASP A 363 6.84 12.10 18.50
N PHE A 364 5.77 12.57 17.86
CA PHE A 364 4.54 12.98 18.55
C PHE A 364 3.90 11.82 19.32
N LEU A 365 3.92 10.62 18.74
CA LEU A 365 3.47 9.38 19.39
C LEU A 365 4.42 8.88 20.49
N LYS A 366 5.53 9.58 20.78
CA LYS A 366 6.55 9.21 21.76
C LYS A 366 7.20 7.85 21.48
N LEU A 367 7.27 7.48 20.22
CA LEU A 367 7.94 6.27 19.76
C LEU A 367 9.39 6.59 19.42
N ARG A 368 10.32 5.72 19.82
CA ARG A 368 11.74 5.88 19.52
C ARG A 368 12.12 4.95 18.38
N VAL A 369 12.66 5.50 17.31
CA VAL A 369 13.11 4.71 16.16
C VAL A 369 14.51 4.16 16.42
N VAL A 370 14.65 2.83 16.39
CA VAL A 370 15.92 2.12 16.55
C VAL A 370 16.38 1.49 15.23
N LYS A 371 17.65 1.08 15.18
CA LYS A 371 18.23 0.36 14.04
C LYS A 371 18.23 -1.14 14.31
N MET A 372 17.90 -1.93 13.29
CA MET A 372 18.02 -3.39 13.30
C MET A 372 18.83 -3.87 12.09
N ASN A 373 19.42 -5.07 12.19
CA ASN A 373 20.18 -5.67 11.10
C ASN A 373 19.26 -6.42 10.12
N ILE A 374 18.46 -5.65 9.39
CA ILE A 374 17.55 -6.14 8.36
C ILE A 374 17.60 -5.23 7.13
N LYS A 375 17.60 -5.84 5.95
CA LYS A 375 17.59 -5.16 4.66
C LYS A 375 16.39 -5.63 3.85
N PHE A 376 15.65 -4.69 3.31
CA PHE A 376 14.46 -4.95 2.51
C PHE A 376 14.41 -4.03 1.30
N SER A 377 13.64 -4.41 0.29
CA SER A 377 13.59 -3.70 -0.98
C SER A 377 12.21 -3.74 -1.62
N TYR A 378 11.90 -2.67 -2.33
CA TYR A 378 10.72 -2.60 -3.20
C TYR A 378 10.95 -3.29 -4.55
N LEU A 379 12.20 -3.66 -4.87
CA LEU A 379 12.56 -4.41 -6.06
C LEU A 379 12.22 -5.88 -5.87
N ASN A 380 10.95 -6.20 -6.05
CA ASN A 380 10.42 -7.53 -5.88
C ASN A 380 10.33 -8.28 -7.23
N ASN A 381 11.20 -9.27 -7.43
CA ASN A 381 11.23 -10.05 -8.67
C ASN A 381 9.94 -10.85 -8.89
N PHE A 382 9.27 -11.32 -7.85
CA PHE A 382 7.97 -11.99 -7.98
C PHE A 382 6.94 -11.09 -8.67
N LEU A 383 7.01 -9.77 -8.40
CA LEU A 383 6.16 -8.79 -9.07
C LEU A 383 6.52 -8.64 -10.54
N PHE A 384 7.81 -8.46 -10.84
CA PHE A 384 8.27 -8.25 -12.21
C PHE A 384 7.99 -9.45 -13.10
N ASP A 385 8.19 -10.66 -12.60
CA ASP A 385 8.03 -11.88 -13.40
C ASP A 385 6.55 -12.21 -13.68
N ASN A 386 5.63 -11.69 -12.87
CA ASN A 386 4.20 -11.98 -12.97
C ASN A 386 3.36 -10.80 -13.49
N ILE A 387 3.95 -9.65 -13.78
CA ILE A 387 3.18 -8.49 -14.23
C ILE A 387 2.47 -8.76 -15.55
N SER A 388 1.20 -8.34 -15.60
CA SER A 388 0.40 -8.40 -16.82
C SER A 388 0.31 -7.00 -17.43
N PHE A 389 0.83 -6.83 -18.64
CA PHE A 389 0.82 -5.53 -19.32
C PHE A 389 -0.45 -5.36 -20.15
N PRO A 390 -1.12 -4.19 -20.11
CA PRO A 390 -2.28 -3.92 -20.96
C PRO A 390 -1.91 -4.00 -22.45
N ASP A 391 -2.78 -4.58 -23.27
CA ASP A 391 -2.62 -4.46 -24.73
C ASP A 391 -2.77 -3.00 -25.16
N VAL A 392 -1.70 -2.40 -25.67
CA VAL A 392 -1.66 -1.01 -26.16
C VAL A 392 -1.33 -0.92 -27.65
N LYS A 393 -1.32 -2.02 -28.40
CA LYS A 393 -0.82 -2.03 -29.78
C LYS A 393 -1.52 -1.01 -30.68
N ASN A 394 -2.84 -0.93 -30.58
CA ASN A 394 -3.63 0.01 -31.37
C ASN A 394 -3.42 1.47 -30.94
N GLU A 395 -3.26 1.72 -29.65
CA GLU A 395 -3.01 3.04 -29.08
C GLU A 395 -1.61 3.54 -29.45
N LEU A 396 -0.61 2.65 -29.38
CA LEU A 396 0.74 2.93 -29.81
C LEU A 396 0.75 3.34 -31.28
N ASN A 397 0.05 2.60 -32.16
CA ASN A 397 -0.03 2.97 -33.58
C ASN A 397 -0.61 4.39 -33.80
N LYS A 398 -1.63 4.77 -33.02
CA LYS A 398 -2.19 6.14 -33.07
C LYS A 398 -1.20 7.19 -32.59
N ASP A 399 -0.51 6.93 -31.49
CA ASP A 399 0.50 7.83 -30.93
C ASP A 399 1.70 7.96 -31.87
N ILE A 400 2.18 6.86 -32.47
CA ILE A 400 3.25 6.89 -33.48
C ILE A 400 2.84 7.71 -34.71
N TRP A 401 1.61 7.56 -35.21
CA TRP A 401 1.12 8.39 -36.31
C TRP A 401 1.16 9.89 -35.95
N HIS A 402 0.71 10.24 -34.74
CA HIS A 402 0.76 11.61 -34.25
C HIS A 402 2.21 12.13 -34.10
N ILE A 403 3.12 11.30 -33.57
CA ILE A 403 4.54 11.60 -33.42
C ILE A 403 5.18 11.87 -34.78
N LYS A 404 4.92 11.03 -35.79
CA LYS A 404 5.42 11.21 -37.17
C LYS A 404 4.90 12.50 -37.79
N LYS A 405 3.58 12.72 -37.71
CA LYS A 405 2.92 13.91 -38.29
C LYS A 405 3.51 15.21 -37.74
N ASN A 406 3.80 15.26 -36.44
CA ASN A 406 4.30 16.45 -35.77
C ASN A 406 5.83 16.47 -35.63
N LYS A 407 6.55 15.52 -36.23
CA LYS A 407 8.02 15.40 -36.15
C LYS A 407 8.57 15.46 -34.72
N ILE A 408 7.86 14.86 -33.76
CA ILE A 408 8.26 14.85 -32.34
C ILE A 408 9.54 14.02 -32.14
N PHE A 409 9.66 12.92 -32.89
CA PHE A 409 10.82 12.03 -32.90
C PHE A 409 11.18 11.67 -34.35
N ASN A 410 12.45 11.34 -34.59
CA ASN A 410 12.91 10.86 -35.89
C ASN A 410 12.60 9.36 -36.11
N GLU A 411 12.74 8.86 -37.34
CA GLU A 411 12.40 7.47 -37.68
C GLU A 411 13.22 6.43 -36.89
N VAL A 412 14.49 6.71 -36.57
CA VAL A 412 15.33 5.82 -35.75
C VAL A 412 14.81 5.72 -34.33
N GLN A 413 14.44 6.85 -33.72
CA GLN A 413 13.84 6.89 -32.38
C GLN A 413 12.50 6.16 -32.35
N ILE A 414 11.66 6.36 -33.37
CA ILE A 414 10.37 5.70 -33.51
C ILE A 414 10.54 4.18 -33.61
N GLY A 415 11.51 3.70 -34.42
CA GLY A 415 11.84 2.28 -34.51
C GLY A 415 12.18 1.69 -33.14
N LYS A 416 13.07 2.34 -32.39
CA LYS A 416 13.45 1.91 -31.03
C LYS A 416 12.27 1.86 -30.06
N ILE A 417 11.34 2.82 -30.15
CA ILE A 417 10.13 2.84 -29.33
C ILE A 417 9.24 1.63 -29.65
N ILE A 418 8.98 1.37 -30.94
CA ILE A 418 8.16 0.23 -31.39
C ILE A 418 8.80 -1.08 -30.92
N ASP A 419 10.11 -1.25 -31.16
CA ASP A 419 10.86 -2.45 -30.75
C ASP A 419 10.77 -2.69 -29.24
N PHE A 420 10.78 -1.63 -28.43
CA PHE A 420 10.67 -1.74 -26.98
C PHE A 420 9.28 -2.20 -26.54
N PHE A 421 8.20 -1.69 -27.15
CA PHE A 421 6.85 -2.17 -26.86
C PHE A 421 6.63 -3.61 -27.33
N ASP A 422 7.21 -4.01 -28.46
CA ASP A 422 7.21 -5.41 -28.91
C ASP A 422 7.99 -6.31 -27.94
N LEU A 423 9.10 -5.82 -27.38
CA LEU A 423 9.85 -6.53 -26.37
C LEU A 423 9.05 -6.70 -25.07
N ILE A 424 8.30 -5.67 -24.64
CA ILE A 424 7.36 -5.78 -23.52
C ILE A 424 6.31 -6.88 -23.81
N ALA A 425 5.71 -6.86 -25.00
CA ALA A 425 4.69 -7.83 -25.37
C ALA A 425 5.21 -9.27 -25.49
N LYS A 426 6.50 -9.45 -25.79
CA LYS A 426 7.16 -10.77 -25.79
C LYS A 426 7.50 -11.25 -24.39
N LYS A 427 7.90 -10.35 -23.49
CA LYS A 427 8.37 -10.73 -22.15
C LYS A 427 7.24 -10.92 -21.14
N TYR A 428 6.22 -10.06 -21.20
CA TYR A 428 5.17 -10.03 -20.19
C TYR A 428 3.84 -10.53 -20.76
N LYS A 429 3.02 -11.08 -19.86
CA LYS A 429 1.67 -11.49 -20.21
C LYS A 429 0.87 -10.27 -20.67
N ILE A 430 0.41 -10.27 -21.92
CA ILE A 430 -0.49 -9.24 -22.41
C ILE A 430 -1.91 -9.55 -21.98
N ILE A 431 -2.53 -8.61 -21.29
CA ILE A 431 -3.95 -8.67 -20.94
C ILE A 431 -4.74 -7.76 -21.85
N SER A 432 -5.74 -8.35 -22.52
CA SER A 432 -6.73 -7.56 -23.25
C SER A 432 -7.35 -6.57 -22.27
N LYS A 433 -7.51 -5.31 -22.70
CA LYS A 433 -8.16 -4.27 -21.90
C LYS A 433 -9.39 -4.86 -21.22
N ASN A 434 -9.58 -4.55 -19.94
CA ASN A 434 -10.89 -4.70 -19.30
C ASN A 434 -11.88 -3.92 -20.16
N HIS A 435 -12.54 -4.63 -21.07
CA HIS A 435 -13.72 -4.12 -21.72
C HIS A 435 -14.75 -4.16 -20.59
N SER A 436 -14.99 -3.02 -19.94
CA SER A 436 -16.16 -2.80 -19.08
C SER A 436 -17.49 -2.92 -19.84
N ASN A 437 -17.50 -3.67 -20.95
CA ASN A 437 -18.49 -3.85 -21.99
C ASN A 437 -18.11 -5.09 -22.86
N LEU A 438 -17.34 -6.08 -22.37
CA LEU A 438 -16.90 -7.21 -23.22
C LEU A 438 -18.10 -8.06 -23.64
N ALA A 439 -18.94 -8.43 -22.68
CA ALA A 439 -20.16 -9.17 -22.95
C ALA A 439 -21.10 -8.33 -23.83
N LYS A 440 -21.20 -7.03 -23.56
CA LYS A 440 -21.95 -6.09 -24.40
C LYS A 440 -21.45 -6.10 -25.85
N THR A 441 -20.15 -5.99 -26.05
CA THR A 441 -19.52 -5.97 -27.39
C THR A 441 -19.68 -7.33 -28.08
N LYS A 442 -19.56 -8.44 -27.34
CA LYS A 442 -19.80 -9.79 -27.87
C LYS A 442 -21.25 -9.96 -28.35
N ILE A 443 -22.22 -9.54 -27.54
CA ILE A 443 -23.65 -9.63 -27.89
C ILE A 443 -24.00 -8.68 -29.04
N GLN A 444 -23.44 -7.47 -29.08
CA GLN A 444 -23.60 -6.55 -30.21
C GLN A 444 -22.92 -7.08 -31.49
N ASN A 445 -21.90 -7.93 -31.36
CA ASN A 445 -21.29 -8.60 -32.49
C ASN A 445 -22.09 -9.82 -33.00
N HIS A 446 -23.15 -10.25 -32.32
CA HIS A 446 -24.01 -11.30 -32.82
C HIS A 446 -24.66 -10.89 -34.16
N LEU A 447 -24.78 -11.85 -35.07
CA LEU A 447 -25.38 -11.63 -36.38
C LEU A 447 -26.80 -11.04 -36.27
N ALA A 448 -27.59 -11.50 -35.29
CA ALA A 448 -28.93 -10.97 -35.04
C ALA A 448 -28.89 -9.46 -34.75
N TYR A 449 -28.06 -9.01 -33.81
CA TYR A 449 -27.94 -7.59 -33.49
C TYR A 449 -27.50 -6.77 -34.72
N LYS A 450 -26.45 -7.21 -35.43
CA LYS A 450 -25.94 -6.52 -36.63
C LYS A 450 -27.02 -6.38 -37.72
N LEU A 451 -27.77 -7.44 -37.99
CA LEU A 451 -28.83 -7.44 -39.01
C LEU A 451 -30.02 -6.56 -38.59
N GLY A 452 -30.50 -6.68 -37.36
CA GLY A 452 -31.63 -5.88 -36.91
C GLY A 452 -31.32 -4.39 -36.79
N GLN A 453 -30.10 -4.03 -36.39
CA GLN A 453 -29.65 -2.63 -36.43
C GLN A 453 -29.62 -2.09 -37.87
N ALA A 454 -29.08 -2.87 -38.81
CA ALA A 454 -29.08 -2.50 -40.23
C ALA A 454 -30.48 -2.38 -40.82
N ILE A 455 -31.44 -3.24 -40.43
CA ILE A 455 -32.84 -3.12 -40.85
C ILE A 455 -33.43 -1.81 -40.34
N ILE A 456 -33.23 -1.45 -39.07
CA ILE A 456 -33.71 -0.20 -38.48
C ILE A 456 -33.13 0.99 -39.24
N ASP A 457 -31.82 1.04 -39.44
CA ASP A 457 -31.16 2.20 -40.05
C ASP A 457 -31.51 2.39 -41.52
N ASN A 458 -31.67 1.28 -42.26
CA ASN A 458 -32.07 1.35 -43.67
C ASN A 458 -33.60 1.53 -43.84
N SER A 459 -34.42 1.31 -42.80
CA SER A 459 -35.88 1.49 -42.87
C SER A 459 -36.35 2.95 -42.77
N LYS A 460 -35.43 3.91 -42.58
CA LYS A 460 -35.71 5.34 -42.38
C LYS A 460 -35.88 6.14 -43.69
N SER A 461 -35.60 5.56 -44.85
CA SER A 461 -35.75 6.24 -46.15
C SER A 461 -36.05 5.26 -47.30
N ILE A 462 -36.70 5.75 -48.36
CA ILE A 462 -37.02 4.96 -49.56
C ILE A 462 -35.74 4.39 -50.21
N TRP A 463 -34.70 5.21 -50.34
CA TRP A 463 -33.39 4.77 -50.83
C TRP A 463 -32.70 3.76 -49.91
N GLY A 464 -32.97 3.82 -48.60
CA GLY A 464 -32.51 2.83 -47.63
C GLY A 464 -33.15 1.45 -47.86
N TYR A 465 -34.46 1.38 -48.12
CA TYR A 465 -35.14 0.12 -48.44
C TYR A 465 -34.56 -0.56 -49.69
N ILE A 466 -34.25 0.22 -50.74
CA ILE A 466 -33.66 -0.31 -51.98
C ILE A 466 -32.26 -0.91 -51.72
N LYS A 467 -31.45 -0.26 -50.87
CA LYS A 467 -30.09 -0.72 -50.53
C LYS A 467 -30.06 -1.84 -49.49
N MET A 468 -31.13 -2.01 -48.72
CA MET A 468 -31.20 -2.92 -47.58
C MET A 468 -30.81 -4.38 -47.90
N PRO A 469 -31.27 -5.01 -48.99
CA PRO A 469 -30.89 -6.39 -49.31
C PRO A 469 -29.37 -6.58 -49.48
N PHE A 470 -28.70 -5.63 -50.14
CA PHE A 470 -27.25 -5.65 -50.35
C PHE A 470 -26.47 -5.46 -49.05
N VAL A 471 -26.94 -4.53 -48.19
CA VAL A 471 -26.33 -4.28 -46.88
C VAL A 471 -26.44 -5.52 -45.98
N LEU A 472 -27.61 -6.17 -45.93
CA LEU A 472 -27.82 -7.36 -45.12
C LEU A 472 -27.02 -8.56 -45.63
N PHE A 473 -26.90 -8.72 -46.95
CA PHE A 473 -26.02 -9.72 -47.56
C PHE A 473 -24.56 -9.49 -47.18
N TYR A 474 -24.07 -8.25 -47.30
CA TYR A 474 -22.69 -7.89 -46.94
C TYR A 474 -22.39 -8.12 -45.45
N ILE A 475 -23.31 -7.75 -44.55
CA ILE A 475 -23.17 -8.00 -43.11
C ILE A 475 -23.05 -9.50 -42.82
N ARG A 476 -23.88 -10.33 -43.45
CA ARG A 476 -23.82 -11.78 -43.31
C ARG A 476 -22.48 -12.33 -43.81
N TYR A 477 -22.05 -11.93 -45.00
CA TYR A 477 -20.78 -12.35 -45.59
C TYR A 477 -19.59 -11.98 -44.70
N LYS A 478 -19.52 -10.72 -44.27
CA LYS A 478 -18.46 -10.23 -43.37
C LYS A 478 -18.45 -10.97 -42.03
N HIS A 479 -19.62 -11.20 -41.43
CA HIS A 479 -19.74 -11.94 -40.18
C HIS A 479 -19.23 -13.39 -40.32
N GLN A 480 -19.54 -14.06 -41.43
CA GLN A 480 -19.03 -15.41 -41.68
C GLN A 480 -17.50 -15.44 -41.78
N LYS A 481 -16.90 -14.46 -42.47
CA LYS A 481 -15.44 -14.31 -42.56
C LYS A 481 -14.82 -14.08 -41.17
N GLU A 482 -15.39 -13.17 -40.37
CA GLU A 482 -14.94 -12.89 -39.00
C GLU A 482 -14.95 -14.14 -38.10
N GLN A 483 -15.96 -15.01 -38.24
CA GLN A 483 -16.05 -16.27 -37.49
C GLN A 483 -14.99 -17.28 -37.91
N LEU A 484 -14.68 -17.39 -39.20
CA LEU A 484 -13.61 -18.26 -39.71
C LEU A 484 -12.23 -17.79 -39.21
N ASP A 485 -11.96 -16.48 -39.27
CA ASP A 485 -10.72 -15.88 -38.76
C ASP A 485 -10.58 -16.08 -37.23
N TYR A 486 -11.69 -16.06 -36.49
CA TYR A 486 -11.70 -16.35 -35.05
C TYR A 486 -11.35 -17.82 -34.76
N ILE A 487 -11.97 -18.77 -35.49
CA ILE A 487 -11.68 -20.20 -35.34
C ILE A 487 -10.22 -20.51 -35.67
N GLN A 488 -9.66 -19.88 -36.71
CA GLN A 488 -8.25 -20.03 -37.07
C GLN A 488 -7.32 -19.48 -35.98
N ARG A 489 -7.59 -18.28 -35.45
CA ARG A 489 -6.81 -17.70 -34.34
C ARG A 489 -6.83 -18.57 -33.08
N ARG A 490 -7.99 -19.14 -32.73
CA ARG A 490 -8.14 -20.09 -31.61
C ARG A 490 -7.27 -21.34 -31.78
N LYS A 491 -7.10 -21.84 -33.01
CA LYS A 491 -6.26 -23.02 -33.29
C LYS A 491 -4.76 -22.70 -33.20
N ILE A 492 -4.36 -21.48 -33.54
CA ILE A 492 -2.96 -21.06 -33.58
C ILE A 492 -2.44 -20.66 -32.19
N ASN A 493 -3.28 -20.06 -31.34
CA ASN A 493 -2.89 -19.68 -29.98
C ASN A 493 -4.10 -19.78 -29.01
N PRO A 494 -4.21 -20.88 -28.24
CA PRO A 494 -5.31 -21.11 -27.30
C PRO A 494 -5.39 -20.08 -26.17
N GLU A 495 -4.29 -19.41 -25.82
CA GLU A 495 -4.22 -18.44 -24.72
C GLU A 495 -4.77 -17.04 -25.09
N LEU A 496 -4.95 -16.77 -26.39
CA LEU A 496 -5.54 -15.52 -26.92
C LEU A 496 -7.07 -15.56 -27.05
N VAL A 497 -7.69 -16.65 -26.59
CA VAL A 497 -9.14 -16.83 -26.67
C VAL A 497 -9.83 -15.93 -25.66
N LEU A 498 -10.75 -15.09 -26.16
CA LEU A 498 -11.61 -14.28 -25.28
C LEU A 498 -12.36 -15.22 -24.32
N PRO A 499 -12.52 -14.84 -23.05
CA PRO A 499 -13.22 -15.69 -22.08
C PRO A 499 -14.63 -16.04 -22.56
N PRO A 500 -15.24 -17.15 -22.13
CA PRO A 500 -16.67 -17.40 -22.29
C PRO A 500 -17.53 -16.16 -21.94
N LEU A 501 -18.72 -16.07 -22.53
CA LEU A 501 -19.60 -14.90 -22.31
C LEU A 501 -19.99 -14.75 -20.83
N GLU A 502 -20.18 -15.88 -20.14
CA GLU A 502 -20.51 -16.00 -18.71
C GLU A 502 -19.40 -15.52 -17.78
N ASP A 503 -18.15 -15.60 -18.22
CA ASP A 503 -16.97 -15.20 -17.44
C ASP A 503 -16.65 -13.69 -17.58
N CYS A 504 -17.47 -12.95 -18.33
CA CYS A 504 -17.31 -11.50 -18.51
C CYS A 504 -17.96 -10.74 -17.35
N SER A 505 -17.27 -9.75 -16.78
CA SER A 505 -17.76 -8.98 -15.62
C SER A 505 -19.07 -8.21 -15.87
N ASP A 506 -19.40 -7.91 -17.13
CA ASP A 506 -20.62 -7.22 -17.56
C ASP A 506 -21.72 -8.17 -18.08
N TYR A 507 -21.60 -9.49 -17.85
CA TYR A 507 -22.50 -10.51 -18.43
C TYR A 507 -23.98 -10.25 -18.16
N GLU A 508 -24.36 -10.05 -16.90
CA GLU A 508 -25.75 -9.81 -16.47
C GLU A 508 -26.37 -8.56 -17.12
N GLU A 509 -25.58 -7.50 -17.25
CA GLU A 509 -26.02 -6.26 -17.89
C GLU A 509 -26.13 -6.42 -19.41
N ALA A 510 -25.17 -7.13 -20.02
CA ALA A 510 -25.14 -7.39 -21.45
C ALA A 510 -26.28 -8.29 -21.90
N LEU A 511 -26.75 -9.23 -21.08
CA LEU A 511 -27.92 -10.07 -21.38
C LEU A 511 -29.17 -9.25 -21.70
N LYS A 512 -29.31 -8.06 -21.10
CA LYS A 512 -30.43 -7.14 -21.39
C LYS A 512 -30.47 -6.69 -22.86
N ILE A 513 -29.33 -6.71 -23.58
CA ILE A 513 -29.25 -6.34 -25.01
C ILE A 513 -30.01 -7.34 -25.88
N LYS A 514 -30.09 -8.62 -25.48
CA LYS A 514 -30.90 -9.61 -26.20
C LYS A 514 -32.40 -9.25 -26.18
N ASN A 515 -32.82 -8.43 -25.22
CA ASN A 515 -34.19 -7.93 -25.15
C ASN A 515 -34.46 -6.70 -26.02
N TYR A 516 -33.41 -6.07 -26.58
CA TYR A 516 -33.55 -4.88 -27.42
C TYR A 516 -34.32 -5.20 -28.70
N PHE A 517 -35.03 -4.20 -29.21
CA PHE A 517 -35.78 -4.32 -30.46
C PHE A 517 -34.89 -4.74 -31.63
N SER A 518 -33.72 -4.12 -31.78
CA SER A 518 -32.76 -4.46 -32.83
C SER A 518 -32.34 -5.92 -32.77
N TYR A 519 -32.06 -6.45 -31.58
CA TYR A 519 -31.69 -7.85 -31.43
C TYR A 519 -32.82 -8.80 -31.83
N LYS A 520 -34.03 -8.60 -31.28
CA LYS A 520 -35.22 -9.41 -31.59
C LYS A 520 -35.65 -9.32 -33.06
N LEU A 521 -35.52 -8.14 -33.66
CA LEU A 521 -35.81 -7.90 -35.07
C LEU A 521 -34.87 -8.70 -35.98
N GLY A 522 -33.58 -8.72 -35.66
CA GLY A 522 -32.61 -9.52 -36.40
C GLY A 522 -32.79 -11.03 -36.22
N GLU A 523 -33.19 -11.50 -35.03
CA GLU A 523 -33.56 -12.92 -34.84
C GLU A 523 -34.76 -13.32 -35.71
N ALA A 524 -35.80 -12.48 -35.73
CA ALA A 524 -36.96 -12.69 -36.58
C ALA A 524 -36.58 -12.68 -38.07
N PHE A 525 -35.67 -11.81 -38.49
CA PHE A 525 -35.16 -11.78 -39.86
C PHE A 525 -34.34 -13.03 -40.23
N ILE A 526 -33.49 -13.52 -39.32
CA ILE A 526 -32.75 -14.78 -39.52
C ILE A 526 -33.74 -15.96 -39.64
N LYS A 527 -34.79 -15.99 -38.81
CA LYS A 527 -35.84 -17.01 -38.88
C LYS A 527 -36.61 -16.95 -40.19
N ALA A 528 -36.91 -15.75 -40.67
CA ALA A 528 -37.54 -15.52 -41.97
C ALA A 528 -36.65 -16.02 -43.11
N SER A 529 -35.36 -15.71 -43.05
CA SER A 529 -34.36 -16.14 -44.03
C SER A 529 -34.23 -17.66 -44.09
N LYS A 530 -34.33 -18.37 -42.96
CA LYS A 530 -34.33 -19.86 -42.93
C LYS A 530 -35.60 -20.47 -43.50
N ASN A 531 -36.72 -19.75 -43.48
CA ASN A 531 -38.03 -20.22 -43.94
C ASN A 531 -38.51 -19.45 -45.18
N TRP A 532 -37.58 -18.92 -45.98
CA TRP A 532 -37.91 -18.06 -47.12
C TRP A 532 -38.85 -18.76 -48.10
N TYR A 533 -38.62 -20.07 -48.35
CA TYR A 533 -39.43 -20.95 -49.21
C TYR A 533 -40.84 -21.25 -48.68
N LYS A 534 -41.15 -20.90 -47.42
CA LYS A 534 -42.49 -20.99 -46.81
C LYS A 534 -43.14 -19.61 -46.60
N GLY A 535 -42.72 -18.61 -47.39
CA GLY A 535 -43.20 -17.23 -47.23
C GLY A 535 -42.66 -16.53 -45.98
N GLY A 536 -41.49 -16.95 -45.47
CA GLY A 536 -40.89 -16.43 -44.23
C GLY A 536 -40.74 -14.90 -44.21
N TYR A 537 -40.38 -14.27 -45.34
CA TYR A 537 -40.26 -12.82 -45.42
C TYR A 537 -41.61 -12.09 -45.43
N ILE A 538 -42.65 -12.69 -46.03
CA ILE A 538 -44.02 -12.14 -45.99
C ILE A 538 -44.51 -12.13 -44.54
N LYS A 539 -44.34 -13.25 -43.83
CA LYS A 539 -44.64 -13.35 -42.40
C LYS A 539 -43.82 -12.37 -41.57
N PHE A 540 -42.55 -12.18 -41.91
CA PHE A 540 -41.68 -11.23 -41.21
C PHE A 540 -42.21 -9.80 -41.30
N ILE A 541 -42.49 -9.32 -42.51
CA ILE A 541 -42.92 -7.94 -42.77
C ILE A 541 -44.31 -7.67 -42.19
N PHE A 542 -45.28 -8.56 -42.42
CA PHE A 542 -46.68 -8.29 -42.09
C PHE A 542 -47.12 -8.79 -40.70
N LYS A 543 -46.35 -9.69 -40.06
CA LYS A 543 -46.74 -10.29 -38.76
C LYS A 543 -45.68 -10.09 -37.68
N ASP A 544 -44.42 -10.42 -37.94
CA ASP A 544 -43.39 -10.36 -36.90
C ASP A 544 -42.93 -8.92 -36.59
N VAL A 545 -42.71 -8.07 -37.60
CA VAL A 545 -42.33 -6.66 -37.38
C VAL A 545 -43.41 -5.87 -36.62
N PRO A 546 -44.71 -5.92 -37.00
CA PRO A 546 -45.77 -5.22 -36.25
C PRO A 546 -45.91 -5.75 -34.82
N ARG A 547 -45.81 -7.07 -34.63
CA ARG A 547 -45.88 -7.69 -33.30
C ARG A 547 -44.72 -7.28 -32.39
N LEU A 548 -43.51 -7.15 -32.94
CA LEU A 548 -42.35 -6.70 -32.17
C LEU A 548 -42.44 -5.21 -31.81
N LYS A 549 -43.03 -4.38 -32.69
CA LYS A 549 -43.29 -2.96 -32.39
C LYS A 549 -44.28 -2.79 -31.24
N ARG A 550 -45.39 -3.55 -31.23
CA ARG A 550 -46.40 -3.52 -30.13
C ARG A 550 -45.91 -4.02 -28.76
N LYS A 551 -44.72 -4.62 -28.69
CA LYS A 551 -44.11 -5.08 -27.43
C LYS A 551 -43.09 -4.09 -26.86
N LEU A 552 -42.87 -2.98 -27.54
CA LEU A 552 -42.00 -1.89 -27.09
C LEU A 552 -42.77 -0.78 -26.39
N ASP A 553 -44.03 -0.58 -26.81
CA ASP A 553 -45.07 0.16 -26.09
C ASP A 553 -45.60 -0.70 -24.94
#